data_AF-A0A3D1J614-F1
#
_entry.id   AF-A0A3D1J614-F1
#
_cell.length_a   1.000
_cell.length_b   1.000
_cell.length_c   1.000
_cell.angle_alpha   90.00
_cell.angle_beta   90.00
_cell.angle_gamma   90.00
#
_symmetry.space_group_name_H-M   'P 1'
#
loop_
_entity.id
_entity.type
_entity.pdbx_description
1 polymer ?
#
loop_
_entity_poly.entity_id
_entity_poly.type
_entity_poly.pdbx_seq_one_letter_code
_entity_poly.pdbx_strand_id
1 'polypeptide(L)'
;MKTKSLIAAIALLTTAGAALAANTEFVDQSNFVSTRTRAAVTDEMTQSAANGQIARNTEFVDQANFVSTRTRAEVIAELRQAAANGQIARNTEAVDQSNFVSTKTRGQVRTEVIQATKSKVASIGG
;
A
#
# COMPACT_ATOMS: atom_id res chain seq x y z
N MET A 1 -31.40 35.19 33.01
CA MET A 1 -31.04 35.25 31.57
C MET A 1 -30.22 34.06 31.09
N LYS A 2 -29.53 33.29 31.95
CA LYS A 2 -28.56 32.26 31.52
C LYS A 2 -29.15 30.89 31.14
N THR A 3 -30.33 30.55 31.64
CA THR A 3 -30.99 29.25 31.36
C THR A 3 -31.52 29.16 29.93
N LYS A 4 -32.04 30.27 29.39
CA LYS A 4 -32.58 30.32 28.01
C LYS A 4 -31.46 30.17 26.97
N SER A 5 -30.28 30.75 27.23
CA SER A 5 -29.10 30.59 26.38
C SER A 5 -28.51 29.18 26.41
N LEU A 6 -28.57 28.50 27.57
CA LEU A 6 -28.11 27.11 27.69
C LEU A 6 -29.03 26.13 26.93
N ILE A 7 -30.34 26.30 27.02
CA ILE A 7 -31.32 25.47 26.30
C ILE A 7 -31.16 25.65 24.78
N ALA A 8 -30.95 26.87 24.30
CA ALA A 8 -30.68 27.14 22.89
C ALA A 8 -29.39 26.45 22.40
N ALA A 9 -28.33 26.47 23.21
CA ALA A 9 -27.07 25.80 22.89
C ALA A 9 -27.22 24.27 22.82
N ILE A 10 -27.98 23.67 23.75
CA ILE A 10 -28.23 22.22 23.75
C ILE A 10 -29.06 21.81 22.53
N ALA A 11 -30.09 22.58 22.17
CA ALA A 11 -30.90 22.32 20.98
C ALA A 11 -30.06 22.36 19.69
N LEU A 12 -29.17 23.34 19.55
CA LEU A 12 -28.24 23.46 18.41
C LEU A 12 -27.27 22.27 18.33
N LEU A 13 -26.77 21.77 19.47
CA LEU A 13 -25.90 20.58 19.51
C LEU A 13 -26.65 19.30 19.14
N THR A 14 -27.92 19.15 19.54
CA THR A 14 -28.73 17.97 19.18
C THR A 14 -29.08 17.90 17.70
N THR A 15 -29.28 19.03 17.03
CA THR A 15 -29.50 19.07 15.57
C THR A 15 -28.22 18.83 14.76
N ALA A 16 -27.05 19.21 15.29
CA ALA A 16 -25.77 18.96 14.64
C ALA A 16 -25.28 17.50 14.79
N GLY A 17 -25.65 16.82 15.88
CA GLY A 17 -25.22 15.45 16.16
C GLY A 17 -25.78 14.38 15.21
N ALA A 18 -26.97 14.58 14.64
CA ALA A 18 -27.60 13.60 13.74
C ALA A 18 -26.92 13.50 12.36
N ALA A 19 -26.21 14.54 11.92
CA ALA A 19 -25.53 14.55 10.63
C ALA A 19 -24.20 13.76 10.63
N LEU A 20 -23.56 13.60 11.80
CA LEU A 20 -22.23 12.98 11.87
C LEU A 20 -22.29 11.44 11.83
N ALA A 21 -23.44 10.83 12.16
CA ALA A 21 -23.63 9.38 12.17
C ALA A 21 -24.35 8.83 10.91
N ALA A 22 -24.83 9.70 10.02
CA ALA A 22 -25.67 9.31 8.89
C ALA A 22 -24.90 8.75 7.68
N ASN A 23 -23.57 8.87 7.64
CA ASN A 23 -22.74 8.38 6.52
C ASN A 23 -22.16 6.98 6.79
N THR A 24 -23.03 5.99 7.01
CA THR A 24 -22.63 4.57 7.05
C THR A 24 -23.17 3.77 5.86
N GLU A 25 -23.84 4.44 4.91
CA GLU A 25 -24.32 3.81 3.68
C GLU A 25 -23.15 3.47 2.76
N PHE A 26 -23.13 2.24 2.26
CA PHE A 26 -22.19 1.83 1.24
C PHE A 26 -22.52 2.57 -0.07
N VAL A 27 -21.64 3.48 -0.48
CA VAL A 27 -21.76 4.19 -1.76
C VAL A 27 -20.94 3.44 -2.80
N ASP A 28 -21.61 2.90 -3.83
CA ASP A 28 -20.93 2.31 -4.98
C ASP A 28 -20.24 3.40 -5.82
N GLN A 29 -18.92 3.31 -5.94
CA GLN A 29 -18.09 4.26 -6.70
C GLN A 29 -17.63 3.69 -8.05
N SER A 30 -18.18 2.56 -8.50
CA SER A 30 -17.73 1.86 -9.71
C SER A 30 -17.78 2.70 -10.99
N ASN A 31 -18.66 3.72 -11.04
CA ASN A 31 -18.82 4.61 -12.20
C ASN A 31 -18.23 6.02 -11.99
N PHE A 32 -17.47 6.25 -10.92
CA PHE A 32 -16.88 7.56 -10.66
C PHE A 32 -15.73 7.86 -11.62
N VAL A 33 -15.86 8.94 -12.39
CA VAL A 33 -14.79 9.47 -13.26
C VAL A 33 -14.27 10.77 -12.65
N SER A 34 -13.02 10.74 -12.17
CA SER A 34 -12.37 11.94 -11.64
C SER A 34 -12.00 12.91 -12.77
N THR A 35 -12.29 14.19 -12.57
CA THR A 35 -11.82 15.29 -13.42
C THR A 35 -10.47 15.85 -12.98
N ARG A 36 -9.94 15.41 -11.83
CA ARG A 36 -8.67 15.87 -11.27
C ARG A 36 -7.50 15.01 -11.70
N THR A 37 -6.34 15.66 -11.88
CA THR A 37 -5.08 14.96 -12.13
C THR A 37 -4.63 14.22 -10.88
N ARG A 38 -3.85 13.15 -11.05
CA ARG A 38 -3.28 12.37 -9.94
C ARG A 38 -2.39 13.22 -9.03
N ALA A 39 -1.68 14.20 -9.60
CA ALA A 39 -0.84 15.12 -8.84
C ALA A 39 -1.69 15.98 -7.90
N ALA A 40 -2.73 16.65 -8.43
CA ALA A 40 -3.61 17.49 -7.63
C ALA A 40 -4.31 16.73 -6.49
N VAL A 41 -4.74 15.49 -6.75
CA VAL A 41 -5.33 14.61 -5.72
C VAL A 41 -4.32 14.28 -4.62
N THR A 42 -3.06 14.03 -4.99
CA THR A 42 -2.00 13.70 -4.02
C THR A 42 -1.63 14.91 -3.15
N ASP A 43 -1.56 16.09 -3.76
CA ASP A 43 -1.26 17.34 -3.06
C ASP A 43 -2.36 17.68 -2.05
N GLU A 44 -3.63 17.58 -2.46
CA GLU A 44 -4.79 17.80 -1.59
C GLU A 44 -4.83 16.77 -0.44
N MET A 45 -4.60 15.49 -0.73
CA MET A 45 -4.54 14.45 0.29
C MET A 45 -3.45 14.75 1.33
N THR A 46 -2.28 15.19 0.87
CA THR A 46 -1.16 15.54 1.76
C THR A 46 -1.51 16.74 2.63
N GLN A 47 -2.11 17.78 2.04
CA GLN A 47 -2.54 18.98 2.76
C GLN A 47 -3.64 18.65 3.79
N SER A 48 -4.65 17.87 3.43
CA SER A 48 -5.71 17.44 4.35
C SER A 48 -5.19 16.53 5.47
N ALA A 49 -4.21 15.67 5.18
CA ALA A 49 -3.52 14.88 6.21
C ALA A 49 -2.70 15.75 7.18
N ALA A 50 -2.09 16.84 6.69
CA ALA A 50 -1.37 17.81 7.53
C ALA A 50 -2.32 18.66 8.39
N ASN A 51 -3.49 18.99 7.85
CA ASN A 51 -4.55 19.73 8.54
C ASN A 51 -5.38 18.87 9.52
N GLY A 52 -5.05 17.58 9.67
CA GLY A 52 -5.77 16.66 10.56
C GLY A 52 -7.20 16.35 10.11
N GLN A 53 -7.52 16.58 8.83
CA GLN A 53 -8.85 16.36 8.26
C GLN A 53 -9.08 14.91 7.84
N ILE A 54 -8.01 14.13 7.71
CA ILE A 54 -8.06 12.71 7.38
C ILE A 54 -7.81 11.92 8.67
N ALA A 55 -8.75 11.04 9.02
CA ALA A 55 -8.59 10.12 10.14
C ALA A 55 -7.36 9.22 9.87
N ARG A 56 -6.32 9.40 10.68
CA ARG A 56 -5.14 8.52 10.63
C ARG A 56 -5.46 7.30 11.47
N ASN A 57 -5.40 6.14 10.84
CA ASN A 57 -5.57 4.88 11.53
C ASN A 57 -4.34 4.67 12.44
N THR A 58 -4.47 4.90 13.74
CA THR A 58 -3.35 4.85 14.71
C THR A 58 -2.90 3.43 15.03
N GLU A 59 -3.56 2.43 14.46
CA GLU A 59 -3.31 1.01 14.72
C GLU A 59 -2.16 0.43 13.88
N PHE A 60 -1.75 1.13 12.81
CA PHE A 60 -0.61 0.71 12.00
C PHE A 60 0.66 1.38 12.53
N VAL A 61 1.53 0.57 13.12
CA VAL A 61 2.91 0.96 13.37
C VAL A 61 3.57 1.13 12.02
N ASP A 62 4.07 2.34 11.71
CA ASP A 62 4.96 2.54 10.57
C ASP A 62 6.15 1.58 10.74
N GLN A 63 6.14 0.47 10.00
CA GLN A 63 7.30 -0.41 9.92
C GLN A 63 8.40 0.42 9.26
N ALA A 64 9.36 0.87 10.06
CA ALA A 64 10.56 1.49 9.56
C ALA A 64 11.13 0.60 8.46
N ASN A 65 11.41 1.19 7.29
CA ASN A 65 12.01 0.48 6.17
C ASN A 65 13.29 -0.21 6.66
N PHE A 66 13.23 -1.52 6.87
CA PHE A 66 14.40 -2.30 7.28
C PHE A 66 15.37 -2.34 6.11
N VAL A 67 16.48 -1.62 6.23
CA VAL A 67 17.60 -1.68 5.29
C VAL A 67 18.64 -2.60 5.90
N SER A 68 18.77 -3.81 5.35
CA SER A 68 19.86 -4.71 5.74
C SER A 68 21.20 -4.10 5.36
N THR A 69 22.17 -4.13 6.29
CA THR A 69 23.57 -3.76 6.02
C THR A 69 24.35 -4.88 5.34
N ARG A 70 23.80 -6.09 5.25
CA ARG A 70 24.47 -7.26 4.68
C ARG A 70 24.25 -7.34 3.18
N THR A 71 25.31 -7.68 2.47
CA THR A 71 25.24 -8.06 1.06
C THR A 71 24.53 -9.41 0.92
N ARG A 72 23.96 -9.67 -0.26
CA ARG A 72 23.36 -10.98 -0.55
C ARG A 72 24.35 -12.14 -0.37
N ALA A 73 25.63 -11.94 -0.69
CA ALA A 73 26.64 -12.97 -0.54
C ALA A 73 26.85 -13.36 0.93
N GLU A 74 26.89 -12.37 1.82
CA GLU A 74 27.01 -12.58 3.26
C GLU A 74 25.79 -13.28 3.85
N VAL A 75 24.58 -12.88 3.43
CA VAL A 75 23.33 -13.55 3.85
C VAL A 75 23.32 -15.02 3.41
N ILE A 76 23.77 -15.32 2.18
CA ILE A 76 23.86 -16.70 1.69
C ILE A 76 24.90 -17.51 2.48
N ALA A 77 26.04 -16.92 2.82
CA ALA A 77 27.07 -17.60 3.60
C ALA A 77 26.57 -17.95 5.01
N GLU A 78 25.89 -17.01 5.68
CA GLU A 78 25.27 -17.22 6.98
C GLU A 78 24.15 -18.26 6.93
N LEU A 79 23.29 -18.22 5.91
CA LEU A 79 22.26 -19.24 5.71
C LEU A 79 22.85 -20.63 5.52
N ARG A 80 23.95 -20.77 4.78
CA ARG A 80 24.65 -22.05 4.63
C ARG A 80 25.22 -22.54 5.95
N GLN A 81 25.82 -21.65 6.74
CA GLN A 81 26.35 -22.00 8.06
C GLN A 81 25.24 -22.41 9.03
N ALA A 82 24.15 -21.67 9.09
CA ALA A 82 23.00 -22.01 9.93
C ALA A 82 22.33 -23.34 9.50
N ALA A 83 22.30 -23.64 8.19
CA ALA A 83 21.82 -24.92 7.68
C ALA A 83 22.77 -26.10 7.97
N ALA A 84 24.08 -25.85 8.06
CA ALA A 84 25.07 -26.83 8.50
C ALA A 84 24.95 -27.11 10.01
N ASN A 85 24.67 -26.07 10.79
CA ASN A 85 24.49 -26.14 12.24
C ASN A 85 23.10 -26.65 12.67
N GLY A 86 22.22 -26.98 11.72
CA GLY A 86 20.85 -27.45 12.02
C GLY A 86 19.92 -26.39 12.61
N GLN A 87 20.29 -25.11 12.51
CA GLN A 87 19.52 -23.99 13.07
C GLN A 87 18.33 -23.57 12.19
N ILE A 88 18.25 -24.11 10.97
CA ILE A 88 17.15 -23.88 10.03
C ILE A 88 16.61 -25.23 9.60
N ALA A 89 15.29 -25.39 9.65
CA ALA A 89 14.62 -26.52 9.04
C ALA A 89 14.97 -26.54 7.56
N ARG A 90 15.64 -27.60 7.09
CA ARG A 90 15.88 -27.83 5.67
C ARG A 90 14.52 -28.12 5.03
N ASN A 91 13.85 -27.09 4.54
CA ASN A 91 12.75 -27.29 3.64
C ASN A 91 13.34 -27.90 2.36
N THR A 92 12.98 -29.15 2.08
CA THR A 92 13.52 -29.96 0.96
C THR A 92 13.21 -29.37 -0.42
N GLU A 93 12.37 -28.32 -0.46
CA GLU A 93 11.94 -27.59 -1.65
C GLU A 93 12.76 -26.32 -1.92
N ALA A 94 13.83 -26.05 -1.17
CA ALA A 94 14.72 -24.93 -1.46
C ALA A 94 15.39 -25.15 -2.83
N VAL A 95 14.78 -24.61 -3.89
CA VAL A 95 15.33 -24.63 -5.23
C VAL A 95 16.62 -23.82 -5.22
N ASP A 96 17.74 -24.52 -5.40
CA ASP A 96 19.03 -23.90 -5.53
C ASP A 96 19.10 -23.08 -6.83
N GLN A 97 18.87 -21.77 -6.72
CA GLN A 97 18.98 -20.83 -7.84
C GLN A 97 20.43 -20.50 -8.19
N SER A 98 21.44 -21.08 -7.52
CA SER A 98 22.86 -20.80 -7.80
C SER A 98 23.28 -21.12 -9.23
N ASN A 99 22.55 -22.01 -9.91
CA ASN A 99 22.81 -22.40 -11.29
C ASN A 99 22.01 -21.61 -12.34
N PHE A 100 21.13 -20.68 -11.92
CA PHE A 100 20.40 -19.84 -12.87
C PHE A 100 21.26 -18.65 -13.31
N VAL A 101 21.95 -18.81 -14.43
CA VAL A 101 22.63 -17.70 -15.13
C VAL A 101 21.73 -17.23 -16.26
N SER A 102 21.14 -16.03 -16.10
CA SER A 102 20.42 -15.39 -17.19
C SER A 102 21.38 -15.09 -18.33
N THR A 103 21.14 -15.66 -19.51
CA THR A 103 21.85 -15.33 -20.75
C THR A 103 21.43 -13.97 -21.33
N LYS A 104 20.34 -13.39 -20.79
CA LYS A 104 19.78 -12.09 -21.21
C LYS A 104 20.21 -10.99 -20.25
N THR A 105 20.55 -9.83 -20.80
CA THR A 105 20.74 -8.60 -20.04
C THR A 105 19.40 -8.10 -19.51
N ARG A 106 19.42 -7.27 -18.45
CA ARG A 106 18.19 -6.65 -17.91
C ARG A 106 17.43 -5.84 -18.96
N GLY A 107 18.15 -5.20 -19.90
CA GLY A 107 17.54 -4.45 -21.00
C GLY A 107 16.77 -5.37 -21.95
N GLN A 108 17.36 -6.52 -22.32
CA GLN A 108 16.70 -7.51 -23.17
C GLN A 108 15.46 -8.10 -22.51
N VAL A 109 15.52 -8.40 -21.21
CA VAL A 109 14.36 -8.89 -20.44
C VAL A 109 13.23 -7.85 -20.41
N ARG A 110 13.56 -6.56 -20.23
CA ARG A 110 12.56 -5.48 -20.26
C ARG A 110 11.86 -5.40 -21.62
N THR A 111 12.62 -5.45 -22.70
CA THR A 111 12.06 -5.42 -24.06
C THR A 111 11.14 -6.61 -24.30
N GLU A 112 11.57 -7.82 -23.91
CA GLU A 112 10.76 -9.03 -24.05
C GLU A 112 9.45 -8.96 -23.27
N VAL A 113 9.46 -8.45 -22.04
CA VAL A 113 8.25 -8.27 -21.23
C VAL A 113 7.30 -7.27 -21.90
N ILE A 114 7.81 -6.17 -22.45
CA ILE A 114 6.99 -5.19 -23.19
C ILE A 114 6.34 -5.84 -24.42
N GLN A 115 7.12 -6.61 -25.19
CA GLN A 115 6.59 -7.31 -26.38
C GLN A 115 5.58 -8.38 -26.01
N ALA A 116 5.84 -9.19 -24.98
CA ALA A 116 4.90 -10.20 -24.49
C ALA A 116 3.59 -9.57 -24.02
N THR A 117 3.66 -8.43 -23.34
CA THR A 117 2.47 -7.69 -22.90
C THR A 117 1.69 -7.17 -24.11
N LYS A 118 2.37 -6.61 -25.12
CA LYS A 118 1.74 -6.12 -26.35
C LYS A 118 1.06 -7.26 -27.13
N SER A 119 1.72 -8.41 -27.27
CA SER A 119 1.16 -9.59 -27.93
C SER A 119 -0.03 -10.17 -27.17
N LYS A 120 0.03 -10.20 -25.83
CA LYS A 120 -1.08 -10.66 -24.98
C LYS A 120 -2.29 -9.74 -25.05
N VAL A 121 -2.08 -8.43 -25.11
CA VAL A 121 -3.16 -7.46 -25.31
C VAL A 121 -3.79 -7.63 -26.70
N ALA A 122 -2.98 -7.85 -27.74
CA ALA A 122 -3.47 -8.11 -29.08
C ALA A 122 -4.27 -9.42 -29.20
N SER A 123 -3.90 -10.47 -28.45
CA SER A 123 -4.60 -11.76 -28.46
C SER A 123 -5.89 -11.78 -27.64
N ILE A 124 -6.11 -10.81 -26.75
CA ILE A 124 -7.32 -10.69 -25.92
C ILE A 124 -8.35 -9.74 -26.57
N GLY A 125 -7.92 -8.90 -27.50
CA GLY A 125 -8.76 -7.94 -28.22
C GLY A 125 -9.18 -8.36 -29.64
N GLY A 126 -9.13 -9.65 -29.96
CA GLY A 126 -9.57 -10.22 -31.25
C GLY A 126 -10.82 -11.08 -31.10
#